data_AF-A0A7V7AR76-F1
#
_entry.id   AF-A0A7V7AR76-F1
#
_cell.length_a   1.000
_cell.length_b   1.000
_cell.length_c   1.000
_cell.angle_alpha   90.00
_cell.angle_beta   90.00
_cell.angle_gamma   90.00
#
_symmetry.space_group_name_H-M   'P 1'
#
loop_
_entity.id
_entity.type
_entity.pdbx_description
1 polymer ?
#
loop_
_entity_poly.entity_id
_entity_poly.type
_entity_poly.pdbx_seq_one_letter_code
_entity_poly.pdbx_strand_id
1 'polypeptide(L)' 'MDTREKLEVALENELLAVSEYAELANNVTDQTLRAVLISIMGDKYGHARTLAALLINGS' A
#
# COMPACT_ATOMS: atom_id res chain seq x y z
N MET A 1 13.85 6.08 16.84
CA MET A 1 12.85 6.39 15.81
C MET A 1 11.61 6.93 16.49
N ASP A 2 11.28 8.19 16.25
CA ASP A 2 10.08 8.82 16.80
C ASP A 2 8.81 8.33 16.07
N THR A 3 7.63 8.79 16.52
CA THR A 3 6.35 8.37 15.92
C THR A 3 6.22 8.83 14.47
N ARG A 4 6.75 10.00 14.12
CA ARG A 4 6.66 10.54 12.76
C ARG A 4 7.50 9.70 11.81
N GLU A 5 8.75 9.42 12.16
CA GLU A 5 9.64 8.56 11.37
C GLU A 5 9.04 7.16 11.17
N LYS A 6 8.35 6.61 12.19
CA LYS A 6 7.60 5.34 12.06
C LYS A 6 6.45 5.42 11.06
N LEU A 7 5.73 6.53 11.02
CA LEU A 7 4.63 6.74 10.07
C LEU A 7 5.16 6.93 8.64
N GLU A 8 6.31 7.59 8.47
CA GLU A 8 6.98 7.76 7.17
C GLU A 8 7.47 6.41 6.62
N VAL A 9 8.12 5.59 7.46
CA VAL A 9 8.52 4.23 7.08
C VAL A 9 7.30 3.34 6.76
N ALA A 10 6.23 3.45 7.55
CA ALA A 10 5.00 2.71 7.27
C ALA A 10 4.37 3.12 5.94
N LEU A 11 4.36 4.41 5.61
CA LEU A 11 3.86 4.91 4.33
C LEU A 11 4.67 4.36 3.16
N GLU A 12 5.99 4.40 3.25
CA GLU A 12 6.90 3.85 2.22
C GLU A 12 6.63 2.37 1.98
N ASN A 13 6.51 1.58 3.05
CA ASN A 13 6.23 0.15 2.95
C ASN A 13 4.88 -0.14 2.25
N GLU A 14 3.82 0.62 2.55
CA GLU A 14 2.52 0.40 1.91
C GLU A 14 2.56 0.79 0.41
N LEU A 15 3.33 1.81 0.02
CA LEU A 15 3.53 2.19 -1.39
C LEU A 15 4.38 1.15 -2.16
N LEU A 16 5.38 0.58 -1.52
CA LEU A 16 6.15 -0.53 -2.10
C LEU A 16 5.24 -1.74 -2.34
N ALA A 17 4.43 -2.10 -1.35
CA ALA A 17 3.48 -3.21 -1.47
C ALA A 17 2.46 -3.00 -2.60
N VAL A 18 1.97 -1.77 -2.82
CA VAL A 18 1.13 -1.46 -3.99
C VAL A 18 1.81 -1.85 -5.29
N SER A 19 3.10 -1.51 -5.43
CA SER A 19 3.87 -1.83 -6.63
C SER A 19 4.09 -3.33 -6.80
N GLU A 20 4.40 -4.04 -5.70
CA GLU A 20 4.58 -5.50 -5.70
C GLU A 20 3.29 -6.25 -6.10
N TYR A 21 2.14 -5.88 -5.52
CA TYR A 21 0.87 -6.51 -5.87
C TYR A 21 0.42 -6.17 -7.30
N ALA A 22 0.72 -4.96 -7.80
CA ALA A 22 0.49 -4.61 -9.19
C ALA A 22 1.30 -5.49 -10.15
N GLU A 23 2.58 -5.72 -9.85
CA GLU A 23 3.44 -6.61 -10.64
C GLU A 23 2.92 -8.05 -10.62
N LEU A 24 2.56 -8.58 -9.44
CA LEU A 24 1.96 -9.91 -9.32
C LEU A 24 0.67 -10.02 -10.13
N ALA A 25 -0.23 -9.05 -10.03
CA ALA A 25 -1.50 -9.05 -10.77
C ALA A 25 -1.29 -9.03 -12.30
N ASN A 26 -0.23 -8.37 -12.78
CA ASN A 26 0.11 -8.35 -14.20
C ASN A 26 0.61 -9.71 -14.71
N ASN A 27 1.32 -10.47 -13.86
CA ASN A 27 1.96 -11.74 -14.23
C ASN A 27 1.06 -12.98 -14.09
N VAL A 28 -0.12 -12.87 -13.46
CA VAL A 28 -1.01 -14.00 -13.20
C VAL A 28 -2.07 -14.16 -14.30
N THR A 29 -2.25 -15.34 -14.87
CA THR A 29 -3.29 -15.61 -15.90
C THR A 29 -4.67 -15.88 -15.30
N ASP A 30 -4.74 -16.48 -14.11
CA ASP A 30 -5.99 -16.76 -13.40
C ASP A 30 -6.70 -15.45 -13.01
N GLN A 31 -7.93 -15.28 -13.50
CA GLN A 31 -8.69 -14.04 -13.32
C GLN A 31 -9.17 -13.85 -11.87
N THR A 32 -9.44 -14.94 -11.15
CA THR A 32 -9.86 -14.88 -9.74
C THR A 32 -8.70 -14.42 -8.88
N LEU A 33 -7.52 -15.02 -9.06
CA LEU A 33 -6.31 -14.62 -8.35
C LEU A 33 -5.90 -13.20 -8.70
N ARG A 34 -5.99 -12.79 -9.98
CA ARG A 34 -5.75 -11.41 -10.40
C ARG A 34 -6.68 -10.42 -9.68
N ALA A 35 -7.97 -10.73 -9.60
CA ALA A 35 -8.93 -9.88 -8.90
C ALA A 35 -8.61 -9.74 -7.40
N VAL A 36 -8.20 -10.83 -6.75
CA VAL A 36 -7.76 -10.82 -5.35
C VAL A 36 -6.51 -9.95 -5.16
N LEU A 37 -5.50 -10.08 -6.03
CA LEU A 37 -4.29 -9.27 -5.97
C LEU A 37 -4.58 -7.77 -6.17
N ILE A 38 -5.48 -7.43 -7.09
CA ILE A 38 -5.95 -6.05 -7.31
C ILE A 38 -6.68 -5.52 -6.06
N SER A 39 -7.50 -6.35 -5.41
CA SER A 39 -8.18 -5.97 -4.17
C SER A 39 -7.17 -5.65 -3.06
N ILE A 40 -6.16 -6.51 -2.86
CA ILE A 40 -5.10 -6.29 -1.88
C ILE A 40 -4.32 -5.01 -2.20
N MET A 41 -3.95 -4.79 -3.47
CA MET A 41 -3.32 -3.55 -3.93
C MET A 41 -4.17 -2.31 -3.56
N GLY A 42 -5.49 -2.39 -3.73
CA GLY A 42 -6.42 -1.34 -3.33
C GLY A 42 -6.38 -1.03 -1.83
N ASP A 43 -6.38 -2.07 -0.98
CA ASP A 43 -6.27 -1.92 0.48
C ASP A 43 -4.94 -1.25 0.88
N LYS A 44 -3.83 -1.68 0.26
CA LYS A 44 -2.50 -1.11 0.48
C LYS A 44 -2.42 0.36 0.12
N TYR A 45 -3.00 0.74 -1.01
CA TYR A 45 -3.13 2.15 -1.38
C TYR A 45 -4.03 2.93 -0.40
N GLY A 46 -5.10 2.31 0.09
CA GLY A 46 -5.97 2.86 1.14
C GLY A 46 -5.22 3.15 2.44
N HIS A 47 -4.35 2.23 2.88
CA HIS A 47 -3.48 2.43 4.03
C HIS A 47 -2.48 3.57 3.81
N ALA A 48 -1.78 3.57 2.66
CA ALA A 48 -0.84 4.64 2.30
C ALA A 48 -1.51 6.03 2.34
N ARG A 49 -2.71 6.15 1.77
CA ARG A 49 -3.47 7.42 1.81
C ARG A 49 -3.80 7.85 3.24
N THR A 50 -4.17 6.91 4.11
CA THR A 50 -4.47 7.19 5.52
C THR A 50 -3.23 7.64 6.28
N LEU A 51 -2.10 6.96 6.09
CA LEU A 51 -0.82 7.32 6.70
C LEU A 51 -0.32 8.70 6.22
N ALA A 52 -0.44 9.00 4.93
CA ALA A 52 -0.13 10.32 4.38
C ALA A 52 -1.01 11.42 5.02
N ALA A 53 -2.31 11.16 5.21
CA ALA A 53 -3.20 12.09 5.88
C ALA A 53 -2.81 12.31 7.35
N LEU A 54 -2.36 11.28 8.06
CA LEU A 54 -1.84 11.42 9.43
C LEU A 54 -0.55 12.23 9.48
N LEU A 55 0.36 12.06 8.52
CA LEU A 55 1.61 12.82 8.47
C LEU A 55 1.42 14.31 8.16
N ILE A 56 0.36 14.64 7.41
CA ILE A 56 -0.03 16.03 7.09
C ILE A 56 -0.77 16.68 8.26
N ASN A 57 -1.72 15.96 8.89
CA ASN A 57 -2.65 16.55 9.85
C ASN A 57 -2.31 16.27 11.33
N GLY A 58 -1.48 15.26 11.61
CA GLY A 58 -1.09 14.84 12.96
C GLY A 58 0.13 15.60 13.51
N SER A 59 0.23 16.89 13.19
CA SER A 59 1.26 17.80 13.74
C SER A 59 1.02 18.05 15.22
#